data_AF-A0A227J590-F1
#
_entry.id   AF-A0A227J590-F1
#
_cell.length_a   1.000
_cell.length_b   1.000
_cell.length_c   1.000
_cell.angle_alpha   90.00
_cell.angle_beta   90.00
_cell.angle_gamma   90.00
#
_symmetry.space_group_name_H-M   'P 1'
#
loop_
_entity.id
_entity.type
_entity.pdbx_description
1 polymer ?
#
loop_
_entity_poly.entity_id
_entity_poly.type
_entity_poly.pdbx_seq_one_letter_code
_entity_poly.pdbx_strand_id
1 'polypeptide(L)'
;GNYGSAWQNQQKEFANFPGAIVMTSNCLLNPNVGQYADRLFTRSIVGWPGVAHIEGDDFSQVIECALAQDGFQHDEIEHHITVGFSRNALMNAAPAVIDQVKQGNIKHFFLVGGC
;
A
#
# COMPACT_ATOMS: atom_id res chain seq x y z
N GLY A 1 2.09 7.61 -5.84
CA GLY A 1 1.79 6.35 -6.56
C GLY A 1 1.60 5.23 -5.56
N ASN A 2 1.81 3.99 -6.00
CA ASN A 2 1.94 2.81 -5.14
C ASN A 2 3.35 2.25 -5.34
N TYR A 3 3.99 1.77 -4.28
CA TYR A 3 5.32 1.19 -4.33
C TYR A 3 5.27 -0.22 -3.76
N GLY A 4 5.89 -1.17 -4.45
CA GLY A 4 5.93 -2.57 -4.03
C GLY A 4 4.66 -3.35 -4.37
N SER A 5 4.39 -4.36 -3.55
CA SER A 5 3.34 -5.36 -3.79
C SER A 5 2.63 -5.73 -2.48
N ALA A 6 2.23 -6.98 -2.32
CA ALA A 6 1.51 -7.44 -1.14
C ALA A 6 2.45 -7.62 0.08
N TRP A 7 1.85 -7.61 1.26
CA TRP A 7 2.53 -7.50 2.56
C TRP A 7 3.63 -8.55 2.82
N GLN A 8 3.56 -9.73 2.19
CA GLN A 8 4.59 -10.76 2.35
C GLN A 8 5.96 -10.37 1.79
N ASN A 9 6.00 -9.41 0.84
CA ASN A 9 7.23 -8.93 0.22
C ASN A 9 7.85 -7.72 0.96
N GLN A 10 7.19 -7.27 2.03
CA GLN A 10 7.53 -6.08 2.81
C GLN A 10 9.00 -6.02 3.21
N GLN A 11 9.61 -7.12 3.65
CA GLN A 11 10.99 -7.09 4.15
C GLN A 11 12.01 -6.62 3.11
N LYS A 12 11.79 -6.98 1.84
CA LYS A 12 12.64 -6.56 0.73
C LYS A 12 12.23 -5.18 0.23
N GLU A 13 10.94 -4.96 0.04
CA GLU A 13 10.42 -3.72 -0.53
C GLU A 13 10.68 -2.53 0.39
N PHE A 14 10.43 -2.69 1.69
CA PHE A 14 10.67 -1.64 2.68
C PHE A 14 12.16 -1.38 2.83
N ALA A 15 13.02 -2.40 2.85
CA ALA A 15 14.47 -2.23 2.85
C ALA A 15 14.96 -1.37 1.67
N ASN A 16 14.35 -1.53 0.50
CA ASN A 16 14.69 -0.78 -0.71
C ASN A 16 14.00 0.58 -0.81
N PHE A 17 12.89 0.81 -0.10
CA PHE A 17 12.19 2.10 -0.10
C PHE A 17 13.06 3.15 0.59
N PRO A 18 13.58 4.18 -0.10
CA PRO A 18 14.56 5.11 0.44
C PRO A 18 13.87 6.27 1.18
N GLY A 19 13.02 5.94 2.16
CA GLY A 19 12.18 6.89 2.87
C GLY A 19 11.68 6.39 4.23
N ALA A 20 10.97 7.26 4.93
CA ALA A 20 10.26 6.91 6.16
C ALA A 20 8.99 6.10 5.86
N ILE A 21 8.68 5.15 6.74
CA ILE A 21 7.58 4.21 6.55
C ILE A 21 6.64 4.29 7.74
N VAL A 22 5.34 4.47 7.50
CA VAL A 22 4.32 4.50 8.57
C VAL A 22 3.37 3.31 8.44
N MET A 23 3.37 2.45 9.45
CA MET A 23 2.45 1.31 9.56
C MET A 23 1.20 1.74 10.32
N THR A 24 0.05 1.66 9.64
CA THR A 24 -1.24 2.11 10.17
C THR A 24 -2.14 0.96 10.64
N SER A 25 -1.96 -0.24 10.09
CA SER A 25 -2.62 -1.50 10.45
C SER A 25 -1.66 -2.67 10.27
N ASN A 26 -2.13 -3.89 10.54
CA ASN A 26 -1.47 -5.09 10.03
C ASN A 26 -1.42 -5.06 8.49
N CYS A 27 -0.45 -5.70 7.84
CA CYS A 27 0.53 -6.66 8.39
C CYS A 27 1.93 -6.05 8.52
N LEU A 28 2.54 -6.16 9.71
CA LEU A 28 3.92 -5.78 9.96
C LEU A 28 4.78 -7.02 10.18
N LEU A 29 5.67 -7.30 9.23
CA LEU A 29 6.71 -8.31 9.36
C LEU A 29 7.92 -7.78 10.14
N ASN A 30 8.76 -8.69 10.65
CA ASN A 30 9.95 -8.34 11.42
C ASN A 30 10.85 -7.36 10.64
N PRO A 31 10.96 -6.08 11.08
CA PRO A 31 11.68 -5.05 10.37
C PRO A 31 13.20 -5.17 10.50
N ASN A 32 13.67 -5.96 11.46
CA ASN A 32 15.10 -6.19 11.66
C ASN A 32 15.72 -7.07 10.57
N VAL A 33 14.91 -7.89 9.88
CA VAL A 33 15.39 -8.73 8.76
C VAL A 33 15.78 -7.87 7.55
N GLY A 34 14.99 -6.83 7.26
CA GLY A 34 15.29 -5.87 6.19
C GLY A 34 16.07 -4.63 6.65
N GLN A 35 16.41 -4.55 7.94
CA GLN A 35 17.18 -3.46 8.54
C GLN A 35 16.60 -2.06 8.26
N TYR A 36 15.29 -1.89 8.42
CA TYR A 36 14.58 -0.61 8.22
C TYR A 36 13.84 -0.13 9.48
N ALA A 37 14.12 -0.73 10.64
CA ALA A 37 13.42 -0.44 11.89
C ALA A 37 13.62 1.00 12.39
N ASP A 38 14.76 1.61 12.07
CA ASP A 38 15.15 2.98 12.41
C ASP A 38 14.37 4.07 11.66
N ARG A 39 13.82 3.72 10.49
CA ARG A 39 12.97 4.57 9.64
C ARG A 39 11.54 4.08 9.52
N LEU A 40 11.17 3.11 10.37
CA LEU A 40 9.81 2.62 10.51
C LEU A 40 9.13 3.34 11.68
N PHE A 41 7.86 3.67 11.48
CA PHE A 41 6.98 4.23 12.48
C PHE A 41 5.71 3.40 12.53
N THR A 42 5.14 3.24 13.72
CA THR A 42 3.86 2.57 13.92
C THR A 42 2.84 3.57 14.44
N ARG A 43 1.54 3.29 14.25
CA ARG A 43 0.46 4.07 14.85
C ARG A 43 -0.79 3.23 15.07
N SER A 44 -1.76 3.80 15.79
CA SER A 44 -3.04 3.15 16.08
C SER A 44 -2.81 1.81 16.80
N ILE A 45 -3.38 0.71 16.31
CA ILE A 45 -3.29 -0.62 16.95
C ILE A 45 -1.97 -1.35 16.68
N VAL A 46 -1.09 -0.82 15.82
CA VAL A 46 0.15 -1.49 15.41
C VAL A 46 1.30 -1.07 16.30
N GLY A 47 2.14 -2.02 16.69
CA GLY A 47 3.37 -1.75 17.42
C GLY A 47 4.43 -2.81 17.16
N TRP A 48 5.70 -2.42 17.33
CA TRP A 48 6.83 -3.34 17.30
C TRP A 48 7.88 -2.87 18.33
N PRO A 49 8.45 -3.77 19.16
CA PRO A 49 9.44 -3.37 20.16
C PRO A 49 10.65 -2.65 19.54
N GLY A 50 10.97 -1.46 20.06
CA GLY A 50 12.09 -0.65 19.59
C GLY A 50 11.81 0.20 18.34
N VAL A 51 10.60 0.14 17.77
CA VAL A 51 10.16 1.00 16.66
C VAL A 51 9.36 2.18 17.23
N ALA A 52 9.56 3.38 16.69
CA ALA A 52 8.84 4.57 17.12
C ALA A 52 7.32 4.42 16.91
N HIS A 53 6.53 4.91 17.84
CA HIS A 53 5.06 4.91 17.77
C HIS A 53 4.53 6.35 17.77
N ILE A 54 3.70 6.67 16.78
CA ILE A 54 3.11 8.00 16.60
C ILE A 54 1.77 8.03 17.32
N GLU A 55 1.61 9.03 18.19
CA GLU A 55 0.35 9.35 18.84
C GLU A 55 -0.26 10.61 18.21
N GLY A 56 -1.58 10.61 18.00
CA GLY A 56 -2.29 11.72 17.37
C GLY A 56 -1.93 11.90 15.89
N ASP A 57 -1.84 13.16 15.47
CA ASP A 57 -1.67 13.59 14.07
C ASP A 57 -0.37 14.39 13.86
N ASP A 58 0.55 14.37 14.82
CA ASP A 58 1.87 14.98 14.65
C ASP A 58 2.82 14.02 13.92
N PHE A 59 3.02 14.28 12.63
CA PHE A 59 3.93 13.50 11.78
C PHE A 59 5.30 14.16 11.61
N SER A 60 5.65 15.16 12.42
CA SER A 60 6.91 15.92 12.27
C SER A 60 8.13 15.00 12.27
N GLN A 61 8.18 14.01 13.17
CA GLN A 61 9.29 13.04 13.23
C GLN A 61 9.41 12.17 11.97
N VAL A 62 8.29 11.80 11.36
CA VAL A 62 8.27 11.02 10.09
C VAL A 62 8.80 11.87 8.96
N ILE A 63 8.36 13.13 8.89
CA ILE A 63 8.77 14.08 7.86
C ILE A 63 10.28 14.36 7.96
N GLU A 64 10.79 14.62 9.16
CA GLU A 64 12.23 14.81 9.40
C GLU A 64 13.04 13.58 9.01
N CYS A 65 12.59 12.37 9.38
CA CYS A 65 13.23 11.13 8.98
C CYS A 65 13.28 10.97 7.46
N ALA A 66 12.18 11.27 6.75
CA ALA A 66 12.10 11.19 5.30
C ALA A 66 13.02 12.20 4.61
N LEU A 67 13.08 13.45 5.10
CA LEU A 67 13.96 14.50 4.57
C LEU A 67 15.45 14.19 4.77
N ALA A 68 15.79 13.35 5.75
CA ALA A 68 17.15 12.90 6.00
C ALA A 68 17.56 11.69 5.13
N GLN A 69 16.64 11.07 4.39
CA GLN A 69 16.98 9.97 3.47
C GLN A 69 17.43 10.50 2.11
N ASP A 70 18.29 9.74 1.44
CA ASP A 70 18.77 10.06 0.09
C ASP A 70 17.65 10.11 -0.96
N GLY A 71 16.50 9.52 -0.67
CA GLY A 71 15.38 9.41 -1.60
C GLY A 71 15.69 8.50 -2.79
N PHE A 72 14.75 8.45 -3.73
CA PHE A 72 14.95 7.69 -4.97
C PHE A 72 16.00 8.38 -5.84
N GLN A 73 17.06 7.64 -6.19
CA GLN A 73 18.12 8.15 -7.07
C GLN A 73 17.71 8.18 -8.54
N HIS A 74 16.77 7.33 -8.90
CA HIS A 74 16.27 7.15 -10.26
C HIS A 74 14.76 6.89 -10.21
N ASP A 75 14.07 7.36 -11.24
CA ASP A 75 12.68 6.99 -11.47
C ASP A 75 12.62 5.56 -12.04
N GLU A 76 11.64 4.79 -11.58
CA GLU A 76 11.29 3.52 -12.22
C GLU A 76 10.38 3.78 -13.43
N ILE A 77 10.29 2.79 -14.33
CA ILE A 77 9.30 2.84 -15.41
C ILE A 77 7.91 2.81 -14.80
N GLU A 78 7.09 3.79 -15.13
CA GLU A 78 5.73 3.87 -14.60
C GLU A 78 4.89 2.65 -15.00
N HIS A 79 4.27 2.05 -14.00
CA HIS A 79 3.28 0.99 -14.18
C HIS A 79 1.90 1.49 -13.76
N HIS A 80 0.94 1.44 -14.68
CA HIS A 80 -0.43 1.84 -14.40
C HIS A 80 -1.33 0.62 -14.19
N ILE A 81 -2.05 0.61 -13.07
CA ILE A 81 -3.07 -0.39 -12.77
C ILE A 81 -4.42 0.32 -12.73
N THR A 82 -5.34 -0.08 -13.61
CA THR A 82 -6.71 0.46 -13.61
C THR A 82 -7.47 -0.12 -12.42
N VAL A 83 -7.82 0.74 -11.47
CA VAL A 83 -8.56 0.40 -10.25
C VAL A 83 -9.73 1.36 -10.05
N GLY A 84 -10.47 1.22 -8.95
CA GLY A 84 -11.53 2.17 -8.58
C GLY A 84 -12.95 1.72 -8.94
N PHE A 85 -13.15 0.44 -9.29
CA PHE A 85 -14.47 -0.16 -9.57
C PHE A 85 -15.25 -0.50 -8.28
N SER A 86 -15.23 0.39 -7.29
CA SER A 86 -16.04 0.29 -6.07
C SER A 86 -17.52 0.49 -6.38
N ARG A 87 -18.40 0.26 -5.38
CA ARG A 87 -19.87 0.25 -5.52
C ARG A 87 -20.42 1.34 -6.44
N ASN A 88 -20.15 2.62 -6.20
CA ASN A 88 -20.74 3.71 -6.98
C ASN A 88 -20.28 3.72 -8.44
N ALA A 89 -19.00 3.47 -8.70
CA ALA A 89 -18.47 3.40 -10.06
C ALA A 89 -19.13 2.25 -10.84
N LEU A 90 -19.27 1.08 -10.20
CA LEU A 90 -19.97 -0.06 -10.80
C LEU A 90 -21.45 0.24 -11.03
N MET A 91 -22.14 0.87 -10.08
CA MET A 91 -23.55 1.24 -10.23
C MET A 91 -23.78 2.19 -11.42
N ASN A 92 -22.87 3.14 -11.65
CA ASN A 92 -22.94 4.03 -12.80
C ASN A 92 -22.72 3.29 -14.13
N ALA A 93 -21.86 2.27 -14.14
CA ALA A 93 -21.61 1.42 -15.31
C ALA A 93 -22.65 0.30 -15.49
N ALA A 94 -23.54 0.09 -14.52
CA ALA A 94 -24.42 -1.08 -14.48
C ALA A 94 -25.28 -1.28 -15.73
N PRO A 95 -25.88 -0.25 -16.37
CA PRO A 95 -26.63 -0.44 -17.60
C PRO A 95 -25.79 -1.08 -18.72
N ALA A 96 -24.56 -0.59 -18.93
CA ALA A 96 -23.67 -1.11 -19.95
C ALA A 96 -23.22 -2.55 -19.62
N VAL A 97 -22.91 -2.84 -18.36
CA VAL A 97 -22.54 -4.21 -17.93
C VAL A 97 -23.70 -5.18 -18.19
N ILE A 98 -24.92 -4.80 -17.81
CA ILE A 98 -26.12 -5.63 -18.02
C ILE A 98 -26.35 -5.90 -19.52
N ASP A 99 -26.18 -4.90 -20.37
CA ASP A 99 -26.37 -5.06 -21.81
C ASP A 99 -25.33 -6.03 -22.41
N GLN A 100 -24.07 -5.94 -21.98
CA GLN A 100 -23.02 -6.86 -22.42
C GLN A 100 -23.23 -8.29 -21.94
N VAL A 101 -23.82 -8.48 -20.75
CA VAL A 101 -24.23 -9.80 -20.27
C VAL A 101 -25.37 -10.37 -21.13
N LYS A 102 -26.41 -9.57 -21.41
CA LYS A 102 -27.55 -9.99 -22.25
C LYS A 102 -27.14 -10.35 -23.68
N GLN A 103 -26.15 -9.66 -24.23
CA GLN A 103 -25.57 -9.95 -25.54
C GLN A 103 -24.68 -11.21 -25.54
N GLY A 104 -24.36 -11.77 -24.38
CA GLY A 104 -23.50 -12.94 -24.24
C GLY A 104 -22.00 -12.65 -24.34
N ASN A 105 -21.60 -11.38 -24.40
CA ASN A 105 -20.19 -10.95 -24.43
C ASN A 105 -19.51 -11.15 -23.08
N ILE A 106 -20.28 -11.01 -21.99
CA ILE A 106 -19.86 -11.38 -20.63
C ILE A 106 -20.66 -12.61 -20.19
N LYS A 107 -19.98 -13.72 -19.93
CA LYS A 107 -20.63 -15.00 -19.59
C LYS A 107 -20.49 -15.37 -18.11
N HIS A 108 -19.39 -14.98 -17.49
CA HIS A 108 -19.07 -15.33 -16.11
C HIS A 108 -18.37 -14.17 -15.40
N PHE A 109 -18.64 -14.04 -14.09
CA PHE A 109 -17.88 -13.20 -13.18
C PHE A 109 -17.23 -14.11 -12.14
N PHE A 110 -15.94 -13.93 -11.90
CA PHE A 110 -15.20 -14.64 -10.86
C PHE A 110 -14.85 -13.66 -9.75
N LEU A 111 -15.18 -14.03 -8.51
CA LEU A 111 -14.77 -13.29 -7.33
C LEU A 111 -13.41 -13.85 -6.85
N VAL A 112 -12.35 -13.09 -7.07
CA VAL A 112 -10.96 -13.44 -6.69
C VAL A 112 -10.42 -12.46 -5.64
N GLY A 113 -11.32 -11.88 -4.83
CA GLY A 113 -10.94 -11.02 -3.70
C GLY A 113 -10.61 -11.85 -2.46
N GLY A 114 -9.68 -11.36 -1.64
CA GLY A 114 -9.25 -12.03 -0.42
C GLY A 114 -7.92 -11.48 0.10
N CYS A 115 -7.40 -12.10 1.15
CA CYS A 115 -6.07 -11.90 1.72
C CYS A 115 -5.48 -13.26 2.05
#